data_AF-A0A9P6HAX8-F1
#
_entry.id   AF-A0A9P6HAX8-F1
#
_cell.length_a   1.000
_cell.length_b   1.000
_cell.length_c   1.000
_cell.angle_alpha   90.00
_cell.angle_beta   90.00
_cell.angle_gamma   90.00
#
_symmetry.space_group_name_H-M   'P 1'
#
loop_
_entity.id
_entity.type
_entity.pdbx_description
1 polymer ?
#
loop_
_entity_poly.entity_id
_entity_poly.type
_entity_poly.pdbx_seq_one_letter_code
_entity_poly.pdbx_strand_id
1 'polypeptide(L)'
;MLARALGDFEYKKNANVSAEDQVITANPEVIEHKITEEDEFLIIACDGIWDCLTSQQCVDAVRLLISEGKELSEVAEIICELCLAPDTESGAGIGCDNMTMLVVAILHGRTKDDWREWVTQRVKNRVGHPTPETLPQFYSQSRLTAPKAKRAAEEAREKDRQARLGDAAGSPGFGFTRFMGGTGGISLVPPRLGCHVGQWPPDVW
;
A
#
# COMPACT_ATOMS: atom_id res chain seq x y z
N MET A 1 -10.92 -13.34 -5.26
CA MET A 1 -12.22 -13.48 -5.97
C MET A 1 -13.27 -12.84 -5.10
N LEU A 2 -14.09 -11.95 -5.66
CA LEU A 2 -15.15 -11.23 -4.93
C LEU A 2 -16.50 -11.88 -5.25
N ALA A 3 -17.36 -12.05 -4.24
CA ALA A 3 -18.75 -12.52 -4.42
C ALA A 3 -19.76 -11.37 -4.30
N ARG A 4 -19.31 -10.19 -3.82
CA ARG A 4 -20.13 -8.99 -3.67
C ARG A 4 -19.36 -7.79 -4.21
N ALA A 5 -20.03 -6.99 -5.03
CA ALA A 5 -19.47 -5.77 -5.58
C ALA A 5 -20.58 -4.85 -6.10
N LEU A 6 -20.35 -3.54 -6.05
CA LEU A 6 -21.09 -2.58 -6.86
C LEU A 6 -20.52 -2.62 -8.30
N GLY A 7 -21.35 -2.35 -9.31
CA GLY A 7 -20.94 -2.50 -10.72
C GLY A 7 -21.04 -3.95 -11.20
N ASP A 8 -20.06 -4.45 -11.96
CA ASP A 8 -19.99 -5.83 -12.47
C ASP A 8 -21.27 -6.31 -13.16
N PHE A 9 -21.87 -5.43 -13.98
CA PHE A 9 -23.20 -5.63 -14.57
C PHE A 9 -23.30 -6.89 -15.42
N GLU A 10 -22.20 -7.34 -16.05
CA GLU A 10 -22.17 -8.59 -16.82
C GLU A 10 -22.56 -9.82 -15.98
N TYR A 11 -22.30 -9.79 -14.68
CA TYR A 11 -22.61 -10.88 -13.75
C TYR A 11 -23.98 -10.75 -13.07
N LYS A 12 -24.78 -9.75 -13.46
CA LYS A 12 -26.06 -9.38 -12.85
C LYS A 12 -27.24 -9.40 -13.83
N LYS A 13 -27.13 -10.19 -14.91
CA LYS A 13 -28.10 -10.24 -16.01
C LYS A 13 -29.08 -11.41 -15.93
N ASN A 14 -29.06 -12.20 -14.86
CA ASN A 14 -29.95 -13.35 -14.75
C ASN A 14 -31.36 -12.89 -14.35
N ALA A 15 -32.27 -12.85 -15.33
CA ALA A 15 -33.66 -12.44 -15.14
C ALA A 15 -34.51 -13.42 -14.29
N ASN A 16 -33.99 -14.63 -14.01
CA ASN A 16 -34.72 -15.65 -13.25
C ASN A 16 -34.44 -15.61 -11.74
N VAL A 17 -33.54 -14.73 -11.27
CA VAL A 17 -33.19 -14.60 -9.85
C VAL A 17 -33.30 -13.13 -9.42
N SER A 18 -33.43 -12.91 -8.10
CA SER A 18 -33.50 -11.57 -7.54
C SER A 18 -32.18 -10.81 -7.75
N ALA A 19 -32.16 -9.50 -7.47
CA ALA A 19 -30.93 -8.71 -7.50
C ALA A 19 -29.90 -9.20 -6.47
N GLU A 20 -30.38 -9.79 -5.36
CA GLU A 20 -29.54 -10.25 -4.25
C GLU A 20 -28.91 -11.62 -4.54
N ASP A 21 -29.57 -12.44 -5.36
CA ASP A 21 -29.17 -13.81 -5.71
C ASP A 21 -28.38 -13.89 -7.04
N GLN A 22 -27.95 -12.75 -7.58
CA GLN A 22 -27.04 -12.72 -8.72
C GLN A 22 -25.69 -13.34 -8.34
N VAL A 23 -24.94 -13.85 -9.33
CA VAL A 23 -23.61 -14.46 -9.12
C VAL A 23 -22.67 -13.51 -8.36
N ILE A 24 -22.75 -12.22 -8.69
CA ILE A 24 -22.15 -11.14 -7.92
C ILE A 24 -23.28 -10.25 -7.41
N THR A 25 -23.43 -10.16 -6.09
CA THR A 25 -24.51 -9.36 -5.48
C THR A 25 -24.03 -7.98 -5.04
N ALA A 26 -24.90 -6.97 -5.14
CA ALA A 26 -24.65 -5.64 -4.57
C ALA A 26 -25.14 -5.51 -3.12
N ASN A 27 -25.78 -6.55 -2.58
CA ASN A 27 -26.38 -6.53 -1.25
C ASN A 27 -25.29 -6.57 -0.16
N PRO A 28 -25.13 -5.53 0.68
CA PRO A 28 -24.11 -5.53 1.72
C PRO A 28 -24.46 -6.49 2.87
N GLU A 29 -23.45 -6.85 3.65
CA GLU A 29 -23.67 -7.39 4.99
C GLU A 29 -23.60 -6.22 5.98
N VAL A 30 -24.59 -6.15 6.88
CA VAL A 30 -24.70 -5.06 7.86
C VAL A 30 -24.64 -5.66 9.26
N ILE A 31 -23.64 -5.24 10.03
CA ILE A 31 -23.45 -5.62 11.42
C ILE A 31 -23.48 -4.33 12.25
N GLU A 32 -24.25 -4.33 13.33
CA GLU A 32 -24.33 -3.21 14.27
C GLU A 32 -23.47 -3.49 15.52
N HIS A 33 -22.59 -2.55 15.87
CA HIS A 33 -21.81 -2.58 17.10
C HIS A 33 -22.11 -1.32 17.91
N LYS A 34 -22.52 -1.50 19.17
CA LYS A 34 -22.72 -0.38 20.08
C LYS A 34 -21.38 0.04 20.67
N ILE A 35 -20.92 1.23 20.30
CA ILE A 35 -19.66 1.79 20.81
C ILE A 35 -19.70 1.91 22.34
N THR A 36 -18.63 1.46 22.98
CA THR A 36 -18.41 1.46 24.43
C THR A 36 -17.13 2.20 24.79
N GLU A 37 -16.97 2.61 26.05
CA GLU A 37 -15.76 3.29 26.54
C GLU A 37 -14.46 2.47 26.42
N GLU A 38 -14.55 1.19 26.06
CA GLU A 38 -13.41 0.31 25.81
C GLU A 38 -12.93 0.34 24.35
N ASP A 39 -13.71 0.92 23.44
CA ASP A 39 -13.38 0.98 22.02
C ASP A 39 -12.32 2.07 21.76
N GLU A 40 -11.12 1.63 21.35
CA GLU A 40 -9.98 2.54 21.16
C GLU A 40 -10.03 3.24 19.78
N PHE A 41 -10.22 2.46 18.72
CA PHE A 41 -10.25 2.92 17.32
C PHE A 41 -10.89 1.87 16.41
N LEU A 42 -11.19 2.27 15.17
CA LEU A 42 -11.61 1.40 14.07
C LEU A 42 -10.57 1.43 12.94
N ILE A 43 -10.26 0.26 12.38
CA ILE A 43 -9.42 0.14 11.18
C ILE A 43 -10.31 -0.21 9.99
N ILE A 44 -10.17 0.52 8.89
CA ILE A 44 -10.78 0.21 7.60
C ILE A 44 -9.64 0.12 6.58
N ALA A 45 -9.52 -1.00 5.87
CA ALA A 45 -8.47 -1.18 4.86
C ALA A 45 -8.92 -2.11 3.74
N CYS A 46 -8.23 -2.06 2.60
CA CYS A 46 -8.42 -2.99 1.47
C CYS A 46 -7.71 -4.33 1.71
N ASP A 47 -8.00 -5.30 0.83
CA ASP A 47 -7.34 -6.62 0.78
C ASP A 47 -5.82 -6.54 0.69
N GLY A 48 -5.25 -5.55 0.02
CA GLY A 48 -3.80 -5.33 -0.01
C GLY A 48 -3.14 -5.26 1.39
N ILE A 49 -3.86 -4.79 2.42
CA ILE A 49 -3.40 -4.82 3.82
C ILE A 49 -3.72 -6.17 4.47
N TRP A 50 -4.95 -6.67 4.30
CA TRP A 50 -5.43 -7.88 4.97
C TRP A 50 -4.83 -9.19 4.43
N ASP A 51 -4.29 -9.18 3.21
CA ASP A 51 -3.51 -10.27 2.63
C ASP A 51 -2.11 -10.36 3.27
N CYS A 52 -1.63 -9.26 3.86
CA CYS A 52 -0.32 -9.17 4.50
C CYS A 52 -0.38 -9.39 6.03
N LEU A 53 -1.42 -8.84 6.66
CA LEU A 53 -1.57 -8.82 8.12
C LEU A 53 -2.89 -9.43 8.55
N THR A 54 -2.85 -10.28 9.57
CA THR A 54 -4.06 -10.68 10.30
C THR A 54 -4.67 -9.47 11.02
N SER A 55 -5.98 -9.52 11.30
CA SER A 55 -6.66 -8.44 12.03
C SER A 55 -5.96 -8.08 13.34
N GLN A 56 -5.53 -9.09 14.12
CA GLN A 56 -4.84 -8.85 15.39
C GLN A 56 -3.46 -8.23 15.20
N GLN A 57 -2.67 -8.68 14.21
CA GLN A 57 -1.37 -8.08 13.91
C GLN A 57 -1.49 -6.60 13.50
N CYS A 58 -2.54 -6.25 12.75
CA CYS A 58 -2.79 -4.87 12.36
C CYS A 58 -3.18 -4.01 13.57
N VAL A 59 -4.08 -4.50 14.44
CA VAL A 59 -4.44 -3.84 15.71
C VAL A 59 -3.21 -3.64 16.59
N ASP A 60 -2.39 -4.67 16.75
CA ASP A 60 -1.17 -4.63 17.55
C ASP A 60 -0.17 -3.59 17.02
N ALA A 61 0.03 -3.53 15.69
CA ALA A 61 0.88 -2.54 15.05
C ALA A 61 0.36 -1.11 15.24
N VAL A 62 -0.94 -0.88 15.07
CA VAL A 62 -1.57 0.43 15.32
C VAL A 62 -1.38 0.86 16.78
N ARG A 63 -1.65 -0.03 17.75
CA ARG A 63 -1.47 0.27 19.17
C ARG A 63 -0.03 0.59 19.52
N LEU A 64 0.92 -0.20 19.01
CA LEU A 64 2.35 0.01 19.22
C LEU A 64 2.76 1.40 18.72
N LEU A 65 2.45 1.74 17.47
CA LEU A 65 2.86 3.00 16.86
C LEU A 65 2.20 4.22 17.55
N ILE A 66 0.93 4.13 17.96
CA ILE A 66 0.30 5.18 18.79
C ILE A 66 1.08 5.37 20.10
N SER A 67 1.46 4.28 20.76
CA SER A 67 2.20 4.33 22.03
C SER A 67 3.62 4.88 21.90
N GLU A 68 4.21 4.79 20.71
CA GLU A 68 5.49 5.41 20.34
C GLU A 68 5.37 6.90 19.98
N GLY A 69 4.16 7.46 20.10
CA GLY A 69 3.93 8.87 19.85
C GLY A 69 3.74 9.20 18.37
N LYS A 70 3.38 8.23 17.53
CA LYS A 70 3.06 8.47 16.11
C LYS A 70 1.69 9.10 15.92
N GLU A 71 1.55 9.87 14.85
CA GLU A 71 0.27 10.43 14.40
C GLU A 71 -0.46 9.40 13.53
N LEU A 72 -1.80 9.40 13.52
CA LEU A 72 -2.57 8.36 12.80
C LEU A 72 -2.28 8.29 11.30
N SER A 73 -1.94 9.42 10.67
CA SER A 73 -1.50 9.44 9.27
C SER A 73 -0.16 8.71 9.09
N GLU A 74 0.78 8.91 10.02
CA GLU A 74 2.08 8.23 10.02
C GLU A 74 1.92 6.74 10.35
N VAL A 75 1.00 6.39 11.26
CA VAL A 75 0.64 4.99 11.55
C VAL A 75 0.16 4.28 10.28
N ALA A 76 -0.77 4.89 9.54
CA ALA A 76 -1.27 4.32 8.29
C ALA A 76 -0.17 4.18 7.23
N GLU A 77 0.69 5.19 7.08
CA GLU A 77 1.83 5.16 6.17
C GLU A 77 2.81 4.02 6.50
N ILE A 78 3.18 3.88 7.78
CA ILE A 78 4.09 2.81 8.24
C ILE A 78 3.48 1.43 7.98
N ILE A 79 2.18 1.26 8.20
CA ILE A 79 1.52 -0.04 7.96
C ILE A 79 1.44 -0.35 6.46
N CYS A 80 1.16 0.65 5.62
CA CYS A 80 1.24 0.47 4.17
C CYS A 80 2.65 0.07 3.74
N GLU A 81 3.69 0.78 4.19
CA GLU A 81 5.09 0.46 3.88
C GLU A 81 5.47 -0.95 4.36
N LEU A 82 5.01 -1.34 5.55
CA LEU A 82 5.22 -2.67 6.10
C LEU A 82 4.61 -3.76 5.19
N CYS A 83 3.46 -3.47 4.57
CA CYS A 83 2.75 -4.37 3.65
C CYS A 83 3.40 -4.46 2.26
N LEU A 84 4.17 -3.46 1.82
CA LEU A 84 4.78 -3.44 0.49
C LEU A 84 5.73 -4.62 0.26
N ALA A 85 5.59 -5.25 -0.90
CA ALA A 85 6.47 -6.33 -1.31
C ALA A 85 7.92 -5.82 -1.44
N PRO A 86 8.91 -6.54 -0.92
CA PRO A 86 10.31 -6.15 -1.07
C PRO A 86 10.80 -6.27 -2.52
N ASP A 87 10.14 -7.12 -3.31
CA ASP A 87 10.31 -7.25 -4.76
C ASP A 87 9.05 -7.83 -5.43
N THR A 88 8.96 -7.67 -6.74
CA THR A 88 7.85 -8.16 -7.57
C THR A 88 8.13 -9.51 -8.26
N GLU A 89 9.32 -10.09 -8.07
CA GLU A 89 9.80 -11.25 -8.82
C GLU A 89 9.67 -12.57 -8.04
N SER A 90 9.70 -12.52 -6.71
CA SER A 90 9.83 -13.67 -5.81
C SER A 90 8.51 -14.39 -5.50
N GLY A 91 7.47 -14.16 -6.30
CA GLY A 91 6.49 -15.19 -6.64
C GLY A 91 5.37 -15.51 -5.63
N ALA A 92 5.05 -14.63 -4.67
CA ALA A 92 3.85 -14.83 -3.83
C ALA A 92 2.69 -13.87 -4.15
N GLY A 93 2.94 -12.75 -4.85
CA GLY A 93 1.93 -11.70 -5.09
C GLY A 93 1.53 -10.89 -3.85
N ILE A 94 1.85 -11.36 -2.64
CA ILE A 94 1.64 -10.66 -1.38
C ILE A 94 2.41 -9.35 -1.39
N GLY A 95 1.72 -8.25 -1.10
CA GLY A 95 2.29 -6.90 -1.03
C GLY A 95 2.42 -6.17 -2.37
N CYS A 96 1.85 -6.72 -3.45
CA CYS A 96 1.89 -6.13 -4.79
C CYS A 96 0.59 -5.41 -5.20
N ASP A 97 -0.40 -5.33 -4.32
CA ASP A 97 -1.68 -4.66 -4.59
C ASP A 97 -1.65 -3.17 -4.23
N ASN A 98 -2.71 -2.44 -4.56
CA ASN A 98 -3.00 -1.15 -3.97
C ASN A 98 -3.21 -1.29 -2.47
N MET A 99 -2.67 -0.34 -1.70
CA MET A 99 -2.76 -0.33 -0.25
C MET A 99 -3.42 0.94 0.21
N THR A 100 -4.56 0.79 0.88
CA THR A 100 -5.32 1.89 1.46
C THR A 100 -5.77 1.48 2.85
N MET A 101 -5.51 2.37 3.81
CA MET A 101 -5.86 2.17 5.21
C MET A 101 -6.39 3.49 5.79
N LEU A 102 -7.41 3.39 6.63
CA LEU A 102 -7.94 4.45 7.47
C LEU A 102 -7.97 3.96 8.93
N VAL A 103 -7.46 4.78 9.83
CA VAL A 103 -7.58 4.58 11.29
C VAL A 103 -8.48 5.69 11.84
N VAL A 104 -9.59 5.31 12.45
CA VAL A 104 -10.57 6.22 13.03
C VAL A 104 -10.46 6.16 14.56
N ALA A 105 -9.96 7.22 15.18
CA ALA A 105 -9.93 7.33 16.64
C ALA A 105 -11.33 7.50 17.22
N ILE A 106 -11.67 6.71 18.24
CA ILE A 106 -12.92 6.85 18.99
C ILE A 106 -12.61 7.61 20.26
N LEU A 107 -12.90 8.91 20.25
CA LEU A 107 -12.42 9.82 21.30
C LEU A 107 -13.23 9.75 22.60
N HIS A 108 -14.51 9.39 22.54
CA HIS A 108 -15.40 9.42 23.71
C HIS A 108 -15.34 10.76 24.48
N GLY A 109 -15.35 11.87 23.74
CA GLY A 109 -15.27 13.22 24.30
C GLY A 109 -13.88 13.68 24.77
N ARG A 110 -12.85 12.82 24.69
CA ARG A 110 -11.45 13.20 24.93
C ARG A 110 -10.92 14.11 23.83
N THR A 111 -9.90 14.91 24.14
CA THR A 111 -9.10 15.53 23.07
C THR A 111 -8.27 14.46 22.35
N LYS A 112 -7.72 14.80 21.18
CA LYS A 112 -6.84 13.87 20.44
C LYS A 112 -5.62 13.47 21.27
N ASP A 113 -5.01 14.42 21.98
CA ASP A 113 -3.82 14.15 22.79
C ASP A 113 -4.16 13.30 24.02
N ASP A 114 -5.27 13.60 24.70
CA ASP A 114 -5.75 12.80 25.84
C ASP A 114 -6.08 11.36 25.42
N TRP A 115 -6.68 11.19 24.24
CA TRP A 115 -6.97 9.87 23.67
C TRP A 115 -5.68 9.09 23.37
N ARG A 116 -4.67 9.74 22.77
CA ARG A 116 -3.38 9.10 22.48
C ARG A 116 -2.65 8.68 23.75
N GLU A 117 -2.64 9.54 24.76
CA GLU A 117 -2.06 9.20 26.06
C GLU A 117 -2.83 8.05 26.71
N TRP A 118 -4.16 8.05 26.63
CA TRP A 118 -4.99 6.96 27.14
C TRP A 118 -4.67 5.62 26.47
N VAL A 119 -4.57 5.56 25.13
CA VAL A 119 -4.15 4.35 24.41
C VAL A 119 -2.73 3.93 24.82
N THR A 120 -1.80 4.89 24.92
CA THR A 120 -0.42 4.65 25.35
C THR A 120 -0.35 4.01 26.74
N GLN A 121 -1.15 4.52 27.69
CA GLN A 121 -1.23 3.96 29.04
C GLN A 121 -1.84 2.57 29.04
N ARG A 122 -2.85 2.29 28.20
CA ARG A 122 -3.42 0.95 28.04
C ARG A 122 -2.40 -0.04 27.51
N VAL A 123 -1.58 0.34 26.54
CA VAL A 123 -0.46 -0.47 26.03
C VAL A 123 0.56 -0.77 27.15
N LYS A 124 1.04 0.28 27.86
CA LYS A 124 2.01 0.13 28.96
C LYS A 124 1.50 -0.77 30.08
N ASN A 125 0.21 -0.64 30.43
CA ASN A 125 -0.43 -1.41 31.48
C ASN A 125 -0.98 -2.77 30.99
N ARG A 126 -0.75 -3.14 29.73
CA ARG A 126 -1.20 -4.39 29.10
C ARG A 126 -2.72 -4.62 29.22
N VAL A 127 -3.49 -3.55 29.06
CA VAL A 127 -4.96 -3.60 29.05
C VAL A 127 -5.45 -4.11 27.69
N GLY A 128 -6.39 -5.06 27.70
CA GLY A 128 -6.89 -5.71 26.50
C GLY A 128 -5.92 -6.77 25.97
N HIS A 129 -5.63 -6.75 24.67
CA HIS A 129 -4.65 -7.66 24.06
C HIS A 129 -3.20 -7.19 24.36
N PRO A 130 -2.27 -8.08 24.75
CA PRO A 130 -0.87 -7.72 24.94
C PRO A 130 -0.23 -7.24 23.63
N THR A 131 0.08 -5.94 23.54
CA THR A 131 0.76 -5.37 22.37
C THR A 131 2.24 -5.80 22.35
N PRO A 132 2.76 -6.36 21.23
CA PRO A 132 4.16 -6.68 21.06
C PRO A 132 5.08 -5.45 21.08
N GLU A 133 6.36 -5.66 21.36
CA GLU A 133 7.38 -4.59 21.36
C GLU A 133 7.92 -4.26 19.97
N THR A 134 7.64 -5.10 18.97
CA THR A 134 8.12 -4.94 17.59
C THR A 134 7.00 -5.17 16.59
N LEU A 135 7.06 -4.47 15.47
CA LEU A 135 6.16 -4.69 14.34
C LEU A 135 6.28 -6.14 13.80
N PRO A 136 5.18 -6.70 13.25
CA PRO A 136 5.17 -8.05 12.72
C PRO A 136 6.09 -8.17 11.49
N GLN A 137 6.83 -9.26 11.40
CA GLN A 137 7.64 -9.60 10.22
C GLN A 137 7.06 -10.85 9.55
N PHE A 138 6.40 -10.67 8.40
CA PHE A 138 5.77 -11.75 7.64
C PHE A 138 6.48 -12.05 6.31
N TYR A 139 7.38 -11.18 5.86
CA TYR A 139 8.33 -11.52 4.80
C TYR A 139 9.50 -12.34 5.36
N SER A 140 9.89 -13.40 4.64
CA SER A 140 11.08 -14.17 4.99
C SER A 140 12.33 -13.28 4.92
N GLN A 141 13.32 -13.54 5.78
CA GLN A 141 14.59 -12.81 5.76
C GLN A 141 15.29 -12.89 4.40
N SER A 142 15.17 -14.03 3.70
CA SER A 142 15.63 -14.18 2.32
C SER A 142 14.95 -13.19 1.36
N ARG A 143 13.63 -12.97 1.47
CA ARG A 143 12.89 -12.01 0.65
C ARG A 143 13.24 -10.56 0.99
N LEU A 144 13.48 -10.25 2.26
CA LEU A 144 13.88 -8.89 2.67
C LEU A 144 15.31 -8.53 2.27
N THR A 145 16.21 -9.51 2.20
CA THR A 145 17.64 -9.30 1.91
C THR A 145 17.98 -9.41 0.42
N ALA A 146 17.26 -10.23 -0.35
CA ALA A 146 17.55 -10.45 -1.77
C ALA A 146 17.52 -9.17 -2.63
N PRO A 147 16.55 -8.24 -2.49
CA PRO A 147 16.51 -7.01 -3.29
C PRO A 147 17.63 -6.04 -2.90
N LYS A 148 17.92 -5.93 -1.61
CA LYS A 148 19.06 -5.14 -1.11
C LYS A 148 20.38 -5.67 -1.66
N ALA A 149 20.56 -6.99 -1.66
CA ALA A 149 21.74 -7.64 -2.23
C ALA A 149 21.85 -7.46 -3.75
N LYS A 150 20.73 -7.56 -4.49
CA LYS A 150 20.67 -7.29 -5.94
C LYS A 150 21.08 -5.84 -6.26
N ARG A 151 20.47 -4.85 -5.58
CA ARG A 151 20.79 -3.42 -5.76
C ARG A 151 22.26 -3.12 -5.43
N ALA A 152 22.76 -3.62 -4.30
CA ALA A 152 24.16 -3.46 -3.93
C ALA A 152 25.12 -4.08 -4.96
N ALA A 153 24.77 -5.24 -5.54
CA ALA A 153 25.56 -5.88 -6.58
C ALA A 153 25.53 -5.10 -7.91
N GLU A 154 24.40 -4.53 -8.29
CA GLU A 154 24.27 -3.65 -9.47
C GLU A 154 25.06 -2.35 -9.31
N GLU A 155 24.95 -1.70 -8.15
CA GLU A 155 25.74 -0.50 -7.84
C GLU A 155 27.25 -0.78 -7.85
N ALA A 156 27.67 -1.95 -7.34
CA ALA A 156 29.07 -2.36 -7.39
C ALA A 156 29.56 -2.62 -8.82
N ARG A 157 28.73 -3.27 -9.66
CA ARG A 157 29.02 -3.49 -11.09
C ARG A 157 29.09 -2.18 -11.87
N GLU A 158 28.20 -1.23 -11.57
CA GLU A 158 28.20 0.08 -12.19
C GLU A 158 29.45 0.88 -11.81
N LYS A 159 29.86 0.84 -10.53
CA LYS A 159 31.11 1.45 -10.06
C LYS A 159 32.34 0.83 -10.73
N ASP A 160 32.41 -0.50 -10.86
CA ASP A 160 33.51 -1.18 -11.58
C ASP A 160 33.53 -0.78 -13.07
N ARG A 161 32.36 -0.72 -13.71
CA ARG A 161 32.22 -0.26 -15.10
C ARG A 161 32.74 1.17 -15.27
N GLN A 162 32.36 2.08 -14.37
CA GLN A 162 32.81 3.48 -14.42
C GLN A 162 34.31 3.61 -14.14
N ALA A 163 34.86 2.84 -13.19
CA ALA A 163 36.30 2.80 -12.94
C ALA A 163 37.09 2.34 -14.17
N ARG A 164 36.66 1.24 -14.82
CA ARG A 164 37.29 0.73 -16.04
C ARG A 164 37.23 1.72 -17.21
N LEU A 165 36.11 2.44 -17.37
CA LEU A 165 35.97 3.49 -18.39
C LEU A 165 36.82 4.73 -18.08
N GLY A 166 36.98 5.07 -16.80
CA GLY A 166 37.85 6.15 -16.34
C GLY A 166 39.34 5.85 -16.59
N ASP A 167 39.78 4.62 -16.31
CA ASP A 167 41.15 4.18 -16.58
C ASP A 167 41.48 4.13 -18.08
N ALA A 168 40.51 3.79 -18.93
CA ALA A 168 40.66 3.80 -20.38
C ALA A 168 40.81 5.22 -20.97
N ALA A 169 40.32 6.26 -20.28
CA ALA A 169 40.47 7.65 -20.69
C ALA A 169 41.83 8.27 -20.29
N GLY A 170 42.63 7.57 -19.47
CA GLY A 170 43.94 8.03 -18.98
C GLY A 170 45.14 7.64 -19.85
N SER A 171 44.96 6.93 -20.97
CA SER A 171 46.06 6.58 -21.88
C SER A 171 46.19 7.59 -23.03
N PRO A 172 47.37 8.25 -23.22
CA PRO A 172 47.55 9.18 -24.31
C PRO A 172 47.79 8.44 -25.63
N GLY A 173 46.85 8.57 -26.56
CA GLY A 173 47.07 8.29 -27.98
C GLY A 173 46.32 7.07 -28.52
N PHE A 174 45.25 7.32 -29.27
CA PHE A 174 45.21 7.17 -30.73
C PHE A 174 43.83 7.60 -31.22
N GLY A 175 43.79 8.40 -32.28
CA GLY A 175 42.58 9.04 -32.79
C GLY A 175 41.50 8.04 -33.20
N PHE A 176 40.27 8.27 -32.73
CA PHE A 176 39.08 7.73 -33.34
C PHE A 176 38.16 8.87 -33.76
N THR A 177 37.88 8.89 -35.06
CA THR A 177 37.09 9.88 -35.78
C THR A 177 35.69 10.00 -35.18
N ARG A 178 35.30 11.22 -34.83
CA ARG A 178 33.95 11.58 -34.40
C ARG A 178 32.99 11.44 -35.58
N PHE A 179 32.20 10.37 -35.61
CA PHE A 179 31.06 10.26 -36.52
C PHE A 179 29.94 11.17 -36.02
N MET A 180 29.68 12.27 -36.72
CA MET A 180 28.47 13.07 -36.52
C MET A 180 27.26 12.30 -37.07
N GLY A 181 26.56 11.58 -36.19
CA GLY A 181 25.20 11.09 -36.43
C GLY A 181 24.19 12.20 -36.12
N GLY A 182 23.32 12.50 -37.09
CA GLY A 182 22.47 13.69 -37.14
C GLY A 182 21.51 13.89 -35.97
N THR A 183 21.24 15.16 -35.69
CA THR A 183 20.18 15.65 -34.82
C THR A 183 18.81 15.37 -35.45
N GLY A 184 18.24 14.20 -35.15
CA GLY A 184 16.81 13.92 -35.32
C GLY A 184 16.07 14.22 -34.01
N GLY A 185 15.76 15.49 -33.77
CA GLY A 185 14.92 15.89 -32.64
C GLY A 185 13.48 15.42 -32.85
N ILE A 186 13.03 14.44 -32.09
CA ILE A 186 11.61 14.09 -31.96
C ILE A 186 10.98 15.08 -30.98
N SER A 187 10.33 16.11 -31.52
CA SER A 187 9.47 17.01 -30.76
C SER A 187 8.16 16.26 -30.44
N LEU A 188 7.99 15.84 -29.19
CA LEU A 188 6.71 15.35 -28.68
C LEU A 188 5.83 16.55 -28.36
N VAL A 189 4.97 16.92 -29.32
CA VAL A 189 3.84 17.81 -29.08
C VAL A 189 2.78 17.01 -28.30
N PRO A 190 2.32 17.46 -27.11
CA PRO A 190 1.25 16.77 -26.41
C PRO A 190 -0.06 16.94 -27.20
N PRO A 191 -0.85 15.87 -27.43
CA PRO A 191 -2.19 16.02 -27.99
C PRO A 191 -3.08 16.73 -26.98
N ARG A 192 -3.75 17.80 -27.43
CA ARG A 192 -4.85 18.43 -26.69
C ARG A 192 -6.00 17.43 -26.61
N LEU A 193 -6.14 16.78 -25.45
CA LEU A 193 -7.39 16.10 -25.07
C LEU A 193 -8.46 17.17 -24.85
N GLY A 194 -9.36 17.31 -25.82
CA GLY A 194 -10.60 18.03 -25.62
C GLY A 194 -11.49 17.25 -24.66
N CYS A 195 -11.88 17.86 -23.54
CA CYS A 195 -12.93 17.33 -22.67
C CYS A 195 -14.25 17.30 -23.46
N HIS A 196 -14.69 16.12 -23.87
CA HIS A 196 -16.09 15.87 -24.16
C HIS A 196 -16.80 15.53 -22.84
N VAL A 197 -17.62 16.46 -22.37
CA VAL A 197 -18.55 16.20 -21.27
C VAL A 197 -19.67 15.32 -21.84
N GLY A 198 -19.59 14.02 -21.59
CA GLY A 198 -20.68 13.09 -21.87
C GLY A 198 -21.84 13.35 -20.92
N GLN A 199 -22.98 13.75 -21.48
CA GLN A 199 -24.24 13.91 -20.76
C GLN A 199 -24.83 12.52 -20.50
N TRP A 200 -25.01 12.15 -19.23
CA TRP A 200 -25.69 10.91 -18.85
C TRP A 200 -27.21 11.08 -18.98
N PRO A 201 -27.96 10.07 -19.49
CA PRO A 201 -29.42 10.15 -19.57
C PRO A 201 -30.05 10.15 -18.16
N PRO A 202 -31.16 10.88 -17.96
CA PRO A 202 -31.73 11.16 -16.64
C PRO A 202 -32.46 9.99 -15.95
N ASP A 203 -32.46 8.79 -16.51
CA ASP A 203 -33.40 7.73 -16.11
C ASP A 203 -32.73 6.52 -15.45
N VAL A 204 -31.61 6.72 -14.74
CA VAL A 204 -30.97 5.65 -13.95
C VAL A 204 -30.77 6.11 -12.51
N TRP A 205 -31.88 6.15 -11.77
CA TRP A 205 -31.98 5.94 -10.33
C TRP A 205 -33.28 5.21 -10.02
#